data_AF-A0A167ZQT9-F1
#
_entry.id   AF-A0A167ZQT9-F1
#
_cell.length_a   1.000
_cell.length_b   1.000
_cell.length_c   1.000
_cell.angle_alpha   90.00
_cell.angle_beta   90.00
_cell.angle_gamma   90.00
#
_symmetry.space_group_name_H-M   'P 1'
#
loop_
_entity.id
_entity.type
_entity.pdbx_description
1 polymer ?
#
loop_
_entity_poly.entity_id
_entity_poly.type
_entity_poly.pdbx_seq_one_letter_code
_entity_poly.pdbx_strand_id
1 'polypeptide(L)'
;MPPSASEPEATVTGLPVKASLIETKQSSLNNGGGIDQLLPRLEINHKEPLKLKGTLDKFESFDVTPVIGKEFVNVDLAEWLQASNSDELLRDLAITVSQRGVVFFRKQDNITDDLQKQLVQRLGELSGKPLTSKLHIHPINNAGRDHGGKDDEISVISSEQAKKLFADRFSTFGFDSRRQSGKNQWHSDITFEPVPNTLWASGYELYDRISPTLRQFLDTLTAYYAQPGFNESAARNNFDLYTAPRGAPENVGDVLEAVHPVVRTNPVTGWKSVFAVGHHVKRINGLSEAESQHFLGWFNQLVVENHDLQVRLKWRDVNDLAIWDNRSVYHAATPDYVYENGLGERQGSRAVSLGEKPYFDLQSKSRREALRGESS
;
A
#
# COMPACT_ATOMS: atom_id res chain seq x y z
N MET A 1 -36.25 12.29 -64.41
CA MET A 1 -37.22 13.30 -63.94
C MET A 1 -37.14 13.39 -62.42
N PRO A 2 -37.25 14.61 -61.86
CA PRO A 2 -36.69 15.09 -60.58
C PRO A 2 -37.78 15.05 -59.46
N PRO A 3 -37.66 15.69 -58.27
CA PRO A 3 -36.61 16.61 -57.76
C PRO A 3 -36.01 16.21 -56.39
N SER A 4 -34.76 16.54 -56.04
CA SER A 4 -34.11 17.85 -55.85
C SER A 4 -34.76 18.70 -54.75
N ALA A 5 -34.06 18.79 -53.61
CA ALA A 5 -34.12 19.92 -52.69
C ALA A 5 -32.74 20.05 -52.00
N SER A 6 -32.03 21.12 -52.36
CA SER A 6 -30.87 21.72 -51.68
C SER A 6 -31.36 22.53 -50.46
N GLU A 7 -30.70 22.53 -49.30
CA GLU A 7 -29.62 23.42 -48.81
C GLU A 7 -29.58 23.28 -47.26
N PRO A 8 -28.62 23.85 -46.49
CA PRO A 8 -27.18 24.07 -46.70
C PRO A 8 -26.31 23.50 -45.56
N GLU A 9 -24.99 23.44 -45.79
CA GLU A 9 -23.96 23.13 -44.79
C GLU A 9 -23.88 24.20 -43.69
N ALA A 10 -23.96 23.77 -42.43
CA ALA A 10 -23.58 24.58 -41.27
C ALA A 10 -22.23 24.07 -40.73
N THR A 11 -21.16 24.79 -41.06
CA THR A 11 -19.85 24.70 -40.41
C THR A 11 -19.98 25.05 -38.93
N VAL A 12 -19.97 24.04 -38.05
CA VAL A 12 -19.77 24.24 -36.61
C VAL A 12 -18.27 24.25 -36.35
N THR A 13 -17.70 25.45 -36.34
CA THR A 13 -16.34 25.72 -35.88
C THR A 13 -16.24 25.37 -34.39
N GLY A 14 -15.38 24.41 -34.07
CA GLY A 14 -15.05 24.06 -32.69
C GLY A 14 -14.39 25.23 -31.95
N LEU A 15 -15.00 25.62 -30.83
CA LEU A 15 -14.37 26.49 -29.84
C LEU A 15 -13.80 25.62 -28.70
N PRO A 16 -12.56 25.87 -28.25
CA PRO A 16 -11.89 25.04 -27.26
C PRO A 16 -12.43 25.36 -25.85
N VAL A 17 -12.99 24.36 -25.17
CA VAL A 17 -13.32 24.44 -23.74
C VAL A 17 -12.02 24.29 -22.94
N LYS A 18 -11.27 25.38 -22.81
CA LYS A 18 -10.24 25.58 -21.80
C LYS A 18 -10.39 26.98 -21.21
N ALA A 19 -10.29 27.04 -19.89
CA ALA A 19 -10.28 28.23 -19.03
C ALA A 19 -11.66 28.80 -18.63
N SER A 20 -12.29 28.21 -17.62
CA SER A 20 -12.97 28.99 -16.59
C SER A 20 -12.90 28.27 -15.25
N LEU A 21 -11.73 28.35 -14.61
CA LEU A 21 -11.60 28.07 -13.18
C LEU A 21 -10.94 29.29 -12.56
N ILE A 22 -11.62 29.82 -11.53
CA ILE A 22 -11.15 30.80 -10.53
C ILE A 22 -11.33 32.27 -10.95
N GLU A 23 -12.46 32.85 -10.55
CA GLU A 23 -12.50 34.24 -10.08
C GLU A 23 -12.85 34.25 -8.58
N THR A 24 -11.89 34.74 -7.81
CA THR A 24 -11.92 34.94 -6.37
C THR A 24 -12.85 36.10 -6.02
N LYS A 25 -13.84 35.87 -5.15
CA LYS A 25 -14.43 36.95 -4.35
C LYS A 25 -14.38 36.58 -2.87
N GLN A 26 -13.44 37.21 -2.17
CA GLN A 26 -13.53 37.44 -0.73
C GLN A 26 -14.68 38.43 -0.48
N SER A 27 -15.69 38.02 0.29
CA SER A 27 -16.39 38.93 1.19
C SER A 27 -17.17 38.16 2.26
N SER A 28 -16.83 38.48 3.51
CA SER A 28 -17.65 38.40 4.74
C SER A 28 -18.13 37.03 5.25
N LEU A 29 -17.50 36.63 6.35
CA LEU A 29 -17.95 35.67 7.36
C LEU A 29 -19.41 35.91 7.79
N ASN A 30 -20.20 34.83 7.90
CA ASN A 30 -21.14 34.64 9.00
C ASN A 30 -21.51 33.16 9.21
N ASN A 31 -21.63 32.83 10.49
CA ASN A 31 -21.77 31.51 11.11
C ASN A 31 -22.85 30.59 10.52
N GLY A 32 -22.45 29.35 10.23
CA GLY A 32 -23.33 28.22 9.97
C GLY A 32 -22.52 26.99 9.56
N GLY A 33 -22.23 26.10 10.51
CA GLY A 33 -21.52 24.85 10.22
C GLY A 33 -22.33 23.98 9.26
N GLY A 34 -21.82 23.78 8.04
CA GLY A 34 -22.47 22.97 7.01
C GLY A 34 -21.48 22.57 5.91
N ILE A 35 -21.22 21.25 5.83
CA ILE A 35 -20.93 20.41 4.65
C ILE A 35 -19.99 20.86 3.52
N ASP A 36 -19.21 21.93 3.67
CA ASP A 36 -18.05 22.23 2.81
C ASP A 36 -16.74 21.99 3.56
N GLN A 37 -16.49 20.73 3.94
CA GLN A 37 -15.10 20.30 4.13
C GLN A 37 -14.47 20.26 2.73
N LEU A 38 -13.82 21.37 2.34
CA LEU A 38 -12.95 21.44 1.16
C LEU A 38 -12.22 20.12 1.01
N LEU A 39 -12.46 19.41 -0.11
CA LEU A 39 -11.77 18.16 -0.41
C LEU A 39 -10.26 18.38 -0.18
N PRO A 40 -9.59 17.52 0.60
CA PRO A 40 -8.16 17.67 0.86
C PRO A 40 -7.42 17.83 -0.47
N ARG A 41 -6.57 18.86 -0.55
CA ARG A 41 -5.82 19.14 -1.78
C ARG A 41 -4.93 17.95 -2.12
N LEU A 42 -5.10 17.41 -3.33
CA LEU A 42 -4.16 16.45 -3.91
C LEU A 42 -2.84 17.19 -4.16
N GLU A 43 -1.72 16.63 -3.68
CA GLU A 43 -0.38 17.15 -3.97
C GLU A 43 0.07 16.67 -5.36
N ILE A 44 0.34 17.62 -6.27
CA ILE A 44 0.58 17.38 -7.70
C ILE A 44 2.03 17.71 -8.06
N ASN A 45 2.99 16.99 -7.48
CA ASN A 45 4.38 17.10 -7.87
C ASN A 45 4.75 15.89 -8.73
N HIS A 46 4.90 16.13 -10.04
CA HIS A 46 5.32 15.08 -10.96
C HIS A 46 6.78 14.68 -10.70
N LYS A 47 7.02 13.38 -10.68
CA LYS A 47 8.36 12.78 -10.58
C LYS A 47 8.49 11.72 -11.66
N GLU A 48 9.55 11.83 -12.44
CA GLU A 48 9.84 10.83 -13.47
C GLU A 48 10.08 9.46 -12.85
N PRO A 49 9.50 8.37 -13.41
CA PRO A 49 9.74 7.01 -12.94
C PRO A 49 11.22 6.64 -12.96
N LEU A 50 11.66 5.91 -11.94
CA LEU A 50 12.99 5.33 -11.93
C LEU A 50 13.08 4.21 -12.97
N LYS A 51 14.20 4.19 -13.69
CA LYS A 51 14.53 3.14 -14.67
C LYS A 51 15.52 2.14 -14.08
N LEU A 52 15.32 0.86 -14.42
CA LEU A 52 16.25 -0.22 -14.12
C LEU A 52 17.56 -0.02 -14.88
N LYS A 53 18.69 -0.35 -14.25
CA LYS A 53 19.99 -0.45 -14.91
C LYS A 53 20.24 -1.84 -15.51
N GLY A 54 19.47 -2.85 -15.10
CA GLY A 54 19.64 -4.24 -15.52
C GLY A 54 20.67 -4.99 -14.67
N THR A 55 21.05 -4.47 -13.50
CA THR A 55 22.10 -5.11 -12.67
C THR A 55 21.66 -6.45 -12.09
N LEU A 56 20.35 -6.70 -12.06
CA LEU A 56 19.76 -7.93 -11.55
C LEU A 56 19.60 -9.02 -12.62
N ASP A 57 19.79 -8.71 -13.91
CA ASP A 57 19.50 -9.64 -15.02
C ASP A 57 20.42 -10.87 -15.04
N LYS A 58 21.58 -10.76 -14.38
CA LYS A 58 22.53 -11.86 -14.22
C LYS A 58 22.12 -12.90 -13.17
N PHE A 59 21.12 -12.60 -12.33
CA PHE A 59 20.65 -13.52 -11.30
C PHE A 59 19.43 -14.28 -11.80
N GLU A 60 19.41 -15.57 -11.51
CA GLU A 60 18.27 -16.42 -11.82
C GLU A 60 17.03 -15.92 -11.07
N SER A 61 15.92 -15.72 -11.80
CA SER A 61 14.64 -15.31 -11.21
C SER A 61 13.48 -15.72 -12.10
N PHE A 62 12.29 -15.80 -11.52
CA PHE A 62 11.04 -16.02 -12.25
C PHE A 62 9.89 -15.20 -11.66
N ASP A 63 8.97 -14.79 -12.51
CA ASP A 63 7.72 -14.17 -12.07
C ASP A 63 6.79 -15.25 -11.51
N VAL A 64 6.39 -15.12 -10.24
CA VAL A 64 5.55 -16.10 -9.55
C VAL A 64 4.14 -16.12 -10.15
N THR A 65 3.65 -14.94 -10.54
CA THR A 65 2.45 -14.78 -11.37
C THR A 65 2.73 -13.71 -12.42
N PRO A 66 1.97 -13.65 -13.53
CA PRO A 66 2.19 -12.62 -14.56
C PRO A 66 2.10 -11.17 -14.03
N VAL A 67 1.20 -10.92 -13.07
CA VAL A 67 0.89 -9.57 -12.59
C VAL A 67 1.73 -9.15 -11.37
N ILE A 68 2.01 -10.08 -10.46
CA ILE A 68 2.58 -9.78 -9.15
C ILE A 68 3.51 -10.90 -8.68
N GLY A 69 4.55 -10.55 -7.93
CA GLY A 69 5.48 -11.51 -7.38
C GLY A 69 6.64 -11.83 -8.35
N LYS A 70 7.86 -11.81 -7.82
CA LYS A 70 9.06 -12.36 -8.45
C LYS A 70 9.88 -13.08 -7.39
N GLU A 71 10.41 -14.26 -7.68
CA GLU A 71 11.33 -14.97 -6.79
C GLU A 71 12.73 -14.97 -7.40
N PHE A 72 13.72 -14.56 -6.62
CA PHE A 72 15.13 -14.68 -6.98
C PHE A 72 15.68 -16.00 -6.43
N VAL A 73 16.36 -16.75 -7.28
CA VAL A 73 16.83 -18.11 -6.99
C VAL A 73 18.31 -18.07 -6.66
N ASN A 74 18.71 -18.76 -5.60
CA ASN A 74 20.11 -18.87 -5.16
C ASN A 74 20.81 -17.52 -4.95
N VAL A 75 20.07 -16.52 -4.45
CA VAL A 75 20.59 -15.19 -4.11
C VAL A 75 20.75 -15.06 -2.60
N ASP A 76 21.88 -14.50 -2.18
CA ASP A 76 22.15 -14.08 -0.81
C ASP A 76 22.11 -12.54 -0.72
N LEU A 77 21.14 -12.01 0.02
CA LEU A 77 20.98 -10.57 0.20
C LEU A 77 22.09 -9.94 1.06
N ALA A 78 22.73 -10.69 1.95
CA ALA A 78 23.84 -10.18 2.74
C ALA A 78 25.07 -9.96 1.84
N GLU A 79 25.29 -10.85 0.86
CA GLU A 79 26.33 -10.63 -0.17
C GLU A 79 26.02 -9.38 -0.99
N TRP A 80 24.76 -9.15 -1.39
CA TRP A 80 24.37 -7.93 -2.11
C TRP A 80 24.58 -6.66 -1.27
N LEU A 81 24.35 -6.73 0.05
CA LEU A 81 24.61 -5.62 0.96
C LEU A 81 26.11 -5.29 1.07
N GLN A 82 26.98 -6.28 0.96
CA GLN A 82 28.44 -6.16 1.10
C GLN A 82 29.18 -5.97 -0.24
N ALA A 83 28.52 -6.21 -1.37
CA ALA A 83 29.12 -6.08 -2.69
C ALA A 83 29.63 -4.67 -2.98
N SER A 84 30.71 -4.54 -3.76
CA SER A 84 31.25 -3.24 -4.16
C SER A 84 30.27 -2.38 -4.97
N ASN A 85 29.34 -3.01 -5.68
CA ASN A 85 28.26 -2.35 -6.42
C ASN A 85 26.89 -2.45 -5.71
N SER A 86 26.88 -2.58 -4.38
CA SER A 86 25.68 -2.79 -3.56
C SER A 86 24.55 -1.78 -3.85
N ASP A 87 24.87 -0.49 -3.98
CA ASP A 87 23.86 0.55 -4.26
C ASP A 87 23.11 0.32 -5.58
N GLU A 88 23.80 -0.19 -6.61
CA GLU A 88 23.17 -0.48 -7.89
C GLU A 88 22.23 -1.68 -7.80
N LEU A 89 22.69 -2.76 -7.14
CA LEU A 89 21.88 -3.95 -6.87
C LEU A 89 20.62 -3.60 -6.09
N LEU A 90 20.77 -2.86 -4.99
CA LEU A 90 19.65 -2.49 -4.13
C LEU A 90 18.71 -1.48 -4.79
N ARG A 91 19.22 -0.56 -5.60
CA ARG A 91 18.38 0.37 -6.36
C ARG A 91 17.50 -0.38 -7.37
N ASP A 92 18.09 -1.27 -8.16
CA ASP A 92 17.32 -2.07 -9.11
C ASP A 92 16.37 -3.05 -8.39
N LEU A 93 16.76 -3.55 -7.21
CA LEU A 93 15.88 -4.35 -6.36
C LEU A 93 14.68 -3.52 -5.90
N ALA A 94 14.89 -2.29 -5.43
CA ALA A 94 13.81 -1.41 -5.00
C ALA A 94 12.82 -1.12 -6.14
N ILE A 95 13.33 -0.85 -7.36
CA ILE A 95 12.47 -0.66 -8.55
C ILE A 95 11.74 -1.95 -8.89
N THR A 96 12.41 -3.10 -8.84
CA THR A 96 11.81 -4.40 -9.11
C THR A 96 10.69 -4.71 -8.12
N VAL A 97 10.90 -4.44 -6.82
CA VAL A 97 9.87 -4.58 -5.78
C VAL A 97 8.68 -3.67 -6.10
N SER A 98 8.92 -2.41 -6.47
CA SER A 98 7.86 -1.47 -6.84
C SER A 98 7.09 -1.84 -8.09
N GLN A 99 7.72 -2.48 -9.07
CA GLN A 99 7.07 -2.95 -10.31
C GLN A 99 6.32 -4.27 -10.13
N ARG A 100 6.88 -5.18 -9.32
CA ARG A 100 6.35 -6.54 -9.11
C ARG A 100 5.46 -6.66 -7.87
N GLY A 101 5.36 -5.60 -7.07
CA GLY A 101 4.58 -5.56 -5.82
C GLY A 101 5.26 -6.27 -4.66
N VAL A 102 5.75 -7.49 -4.86
CA VAL A 102 6.50 -8.28 -3.88
C VAL A 102 7.58 -9.11 -4.56
N VAL A 103 8.69 -9.31 -3.87
CA VAL A 103 9.77 -10.22 -4.25
C VAL A 103 10.10 -11.19 -3.11
N PHE A 104 10.58 -12.37 -3.46
CA PHE A 104 10.87 -13.47 -2.54
C PHE A 104 12.30 -13.95 -2.67
N PHE A 105 12.86 -14.34 -1.52
CA PHE A 105 14.17 -14.97 -1.36
C PHE A 105 14.01 -16.14 -0.38
N ARG A 106 14.84 -17.17 -0.53
CA ARG A 106 14.79 -18.39 0.30
C ARG A 106 16.03 -18.49 1.18
N LYS A 107 15.89 -19.06 2.38
CA LYS A 107 17.03 -19.43 3.26
C LYS A 107 18.05 -18.30 3.48
N GLN A 108 17.58 -17.11 3.83
CA GLN A 108 18.45 -15.94 4.10
C GLN A 108 19.04 -16.02 5.52
N ASP A 109 19.77 -17.11 5.81
CA ASP A 109 20.21 -17.48 7.17
C ASP A 109 21.18 -16.48 7.82
N ASN A 110 21.82 -15.63 7.01
CA ASN A 110 22.76 -14.62 7.44
C ASN A 110 22.17 -13.20 7.49
N ILE A 111 20.88 -13.02 7.19
CA ILE A 111 20.19 -11.75 7.40
C ILE A 111 19.76 -11.63 8.86
N THR A 112 20.56 -10.90 9.64
CA THR A 112 20.21 -10.51 11.01
C THR A 112 19.19 -9.37 11.01
N ASP A 113 18.57 -9.09 12.17
CA ASP A 113 17.69 -7.92 12.34
C ASP A 113 18.39 -6.62 11.91
N ASP A 114 19.68 -6.43 12.25
CA ASP A 114 20.46 -5.27 11.83
C ASP A 114 20.63 -5.18 10.30
N LEU A 115 20.93 -6.29 9.64
CA LEU A 115 21.03 -6.33 8.17
C LEU A 115 19.65 -6.14 7.51
N GLN A 116 18.58 -6.66 8.11
CA GLN A 116 17.21 -6.44 7.66
C GLN A 116 16.83 -4.96 7.71
N LYS A 117 17.18 -4.26 8.80
CA LYS A 117 16.99 -2.80 8.95
C LYS A 117 17.79 -2.03 7.92
N GLN A 118 19.07 -2.35 7.75
CA GLN A 118 19.93 -1.72 6.74
C GLN A 118 19.37 -1.92 5.32
N LEU A 119 18.94 -3.14 5.00
CA LEU A 119 18.35 -3.48 3.71
C LEU A 119 17.13 -2.61 3.41
N VAL A 120 16.11 -2.64 4.27
CA VAL A 120 14.86 -1.92 4.00
C VAL A 120 15.07 -0.40 4.00
N GLN A 121 15.94 0.10 4.87
CA GLN A 121 16.29 1.52 4.92
C GLN A 121 16.94 1.98 3.61
N ARG A 122 17.96 1.24 3.12
CA ARG A 122 18.68 1.54 1.87
C ARG A 122 17.80 1.40 0.63
N LEU A 123 16.92 0.40 0.56
CA LEU A 123 15.94 0.28 -0.53
C LEU A 123 15.08 1.54 -0.65
N GLY A 124 14.62 2.09 0.49
CA GLY A 124 13.89 3.34 0.53
C GLY A 124 14.72 4.55 0.10
N GLU A 125 15.96 4.68 0.59
CA GLU A 125 16.87 5.79 0.26
C GLU A 125 17.22 5.81 -1.23
N LEU A 126 17.61 4.65 -1.78
CA LEU A 126 18.00 4.48 -3.18
C LEU A 126 16.83 4.62 -4.16
N SER A 127 15.60 4.43 -3.68
CA SER A 127 14.37 4.72 -4.45
C SER A 127 13.83 6.14 -4.23
N GLY A 128 14.52 6.95 -3.42
CA GLY A 128 14.27 8.38 -3.27
C GLY A 128 13.14 8.73 -2.31
N LYS A 129 13.01 8.00 -1.19
CA LYS A 129 12.16 8.42 -0.05
C LYS A 129 12.66 9.76 0.54
N PRO A 130 11.82 10.50 1.29
CA PRO A 130 12.25 11.69 2.01
C PRO A 130 13.36 11.39 3.03
N LEU A 131 14.32 12.32 3.19
CA LEU A 131 15.41 12.17 4.17
C LEU A 131 14.92 12.07 5.61
N THR A 132 13.75 12.65 5.90
CA THR A 132 13.06 12.61 7.19
C THR A 132 12.40 11.26 7.48
N SER A 133 12.15 10.43 6.47
CA SER A 133 11.55 9.11 6.61
C SER A 133 12.59 8.07 7.01
N LYS A 134 12.46 7.53 8.22
CA LYS A 134 13.36 6.53 8.82
C LYS A 134 12.65 5.18 9.01
N LEU A 135 13.24 4.30 9.81
CA LEU A 135 12.64 3.05 10.22
C LEU A 135 11.44 3.32 11.14
N HIS A 136 10.36 2.60 10.92
CA HIS A 136 9.13 2.76 11.66
C HIS A 136 9.16 1.96 12.96
N ILE A 137 8.59 2.55 14.02
CA ILE A 137 8.32 1.88 15.30
C ILE A 137 6.82 1.65 15.39
N HIS A 138 6.38 0.39 15.51
CA HIS A 138 4.94 0.10 15.56
C HIS A 138 4.31 0.58 16.87
N PRO A 139 3.11 1.18 16.87
CA PRO A 139 2.49 1.71 18.09
C PRO A 139 2.18 0.67 19.17
N ILE A 140 2.14 -0.61 18.81
CA ILE A 140 1.77 -1.73 19.71
C ILE A 140 2.62 -2.99 19.55
N ASN A 141 3.34 -3.19 18.43
CA ASN A 141 4.22 -4.34 18.18
C ASN A 141 5.69 -3.86 18.13
N ASN A 142 6.17 -3.34 19.26
CA ASN A 142 7.54 -2.84 19.46
C ASN A 142 8.19 -3.57 20.65
N ALA A 143 9.43 -3.21 21.00
CA ALA A 143 10.20 -3.90 22.03
C ALA A 143 9.58 -3.83 23.44
N GLY A 144 8.67 -2.88 23.68
CA GLY A 144 7.94 -2.74 24.94
C GLY A 144 6.87 -3.81 25.20
N ARG A 145 6.91 -4.96 24.53
CA ARG A 145 5.90 -6.03 24.64
C ARG A 145 6.51 -7.38 24.91
N ASP A 146 5.70 -8.28 25.50
CA ASP A 146 6.09 -9.63 25.90
C ASP A 146 6.83 -10.42 24.79
N HIS A 147 6.42 -10.25 23.53
CA HIS A 147 7.07 -10.89 22.37
C HIS A 147 7.80 -9.89 21.45
N GLY A 148 7.99 -8.65 21.86
CA GLY A 148 8.48 -7.54 21.04
C GLY A 148 9.97 -7.56 20.69
N GLY A 149 10.75 -8.49 21.26
CA GLY A 149 12.21 -8.47 21.11
C GLY A 149 12.86 -7.34 21.92
N LYS A 150 14.02 -6.85 21.46
CA LYS A 150 14.79 -5.79 22.13
C LYS A 150 14.93 -4.51 21.29
N ASP A 151 14.38 -4.50 20.08
CA ASP A 151 14.58 -3.45 19.09
C ASP A 151 13.21 -2.88 18.67
N ASP A 152 12.99 -1.59 18.93
CA ASP A 152 11.72 -0.92 18.62
C ASP A 152 11.43 -0.82 17.11
N GLU A 153 12.47 -0.89 16.27
CA GLU A 153 12.38 -0.82 14.81
C GLU A 153 12.08 -2.20 14.18
N ILE A 154 12.06 -3.26 15.00
CA ILE A 154 11.68 -4.61 14.60
C ILE A 154 10.31 -4.95 15.20
N SER A 155 9.31 -5.10 14.33
CA SER A 155 8.04 -5.69 14.74
C SER A 155 8.13 -7.20 14.68
N VAL A 156 8.10 -7.84 15.85
CA VAL A 156 7.95 -9.29 15.94
C VAL A 156 6.50 -9.67 15.70
N ILE A 157 6.23 -10.36 14.59
CA ILE A 157 4.89 -10.80 14.20
C ILE A 157 4.65 -12.20 14.77
N SER A 158 4.20 -12.26 16.03
CA SER A 158 3.92 -13.52 16.76
C SER A 158 2.42 -13.85 16.76
N SER A 159 2.08 -15.10 16.45
CA SER A 159 0.70 -15.60 16.57
C SER A 159 0.20 -15.64 18.02
N GLU A 160 1.06 -15.93 18.99
CA GLU A 160 0.72 -15.89 20.42
C GLU A 160 0.32 -14.47 20.85
N GLN A 161 1.15 -13.50 20.49
CA GLN A 161 0.86 -12.09 20.77
C GLN A 161 -0.39 -11.62 20.03
N ALA A 162 -0.57 -12.03 18.78
CA ALA A 162 -1.73 -11.66 17.99
C ALA A 162 -3.04 -12.19 18.61
N LYS A 163 -3.05 -13.42 19.16
CA LYS A 163 -4.19 -13.99 19.89
C LYS A 163 -4.56 -13.14 21.12
N LYS A 164 -3.58 -12.58 21.83
CA LYS A 164 -3.78 -11.68 22.98
C LYS A 164 -4.27 -10.29 22.56
N LEU A 165 -3.56 -9.63 21.65
CA LEU A 165 -3.85 -8.24 21.25
C LEU A 165 -5.11 -8.09 20.40
N PHE A 166 -5.46 -9.11 19.63
CA PHE A 166 -6.58 -9.09 18.69
C PHE A 166 -7.58 -10.20 19.00
N ALA A 167 -7.85 -10.47 20.27
CA ALA A 167 -8.73 -11.55 20.72
C ALA A 167 -10.09 -11.56 20.00
N ASP A 168 -10.72 -10.40 19.75
CA ASP A 168 -12.00 -10.34 19.02
C ASP A 168 -11.86 -10.73 17.56
N ARG A 169 -10.72 -10.42 16.94
CA ARG A 169 -10.41 -10.87 15.59
C ARG A 169 -10.30 -12.39 15.63
N PHE A 170 -9.48 -12.96 16.53
CA PHE A 170 -9.24 -14.40 16.65
C PHE A 170 -10.45 -15.23 17.11
N SER A 171 -11.37 -14.65 17.89
CA SER A 171 -12.60 -15.31 18.32
C SER A 171 -13.56 -15.60 17.16
N THR A 172 -13.55 -14.75 16.11
CA THR A 172 -14.30 -14.99 14.85
C THR A 172 -13.73 -16.09 13.97
N PHE A 173 -12.67 -16.77 14.41
CA PHE A 173 -12.12 -17.92 13.72
C PHE A 173 -12.17 -19.21 14.57
N GLY A 174 -12.87 -19.23 15.71
CA GLY A 174 -13.10 -20.48 16.44
C GLY A 174 -13.78 -21.54 15.57
N PHE A 175 -13.63 -22.83 15.91
CA PHE A 175 -14.24 -23.94 15.17
C PHE A 175 -15.77 -23.81 14.99
N ASP A 176 -16.47 -23.16 15.92
CA ASP A 176 -17.91 -22.89 15.83
C ASP A 176 -18.28 -21.64 15.00
N SER A 177 -17.29 -20.84 14.59
CA SER A 177 -17.52 -19.68 13.74
C SER A 177 -17.71 -20.14 12.29
N ARG A 178 -18.93 -19.99 11.76
CA ARG A 178 -19.24 -20.26 10.34
C ARG A 178 -18.75 -19.12 9.46
N ARG A 179 -17.44 -18.87 9.45
CA ARG A 179 -16.85 -17.76 8.71
C ARG A 179 -17.10 -17.90 7.20
N GLN A 180 -17.79 -16.92 6.62
CA GLN A 180 -18.17 -16.94 5.20
C GLN A 180 -17.22 -16.11 4.29
N SER A 181 -16.29 -15.32 4.83
CA SER A 181 -15.41 -14.49 4.00
C SER A 181 -14.10 -14.04 4.66
N GLY A 182 -13.05 -14.00 3.82
CA GLY A 182 -11.71 -13.45 4.09
C GLY A 182 -11.58 -11.94 3.88
N LYS A 183 -12.55 -11.30 3.21
CA LYS A 183 -12.32 -10.03 2.50
C LYS A 183 -11.81 -8.87 3.35
N ASN A 184 -12.25 -8.78 4.62
CA ASN A 184 -11.86 -7.68 5.51
C ASN A 184 -10.44 -7.82 6.08
N GLN A 185 -9.74 -8.93 5.79
CA GLN A 185 -8.35 -9.10 6.19
C GLN A 185 -7.38 -8.36 5.28
N TRP A 186 -7.76 -8.12 4.02
CA TRP A 186 -6.92 -7.38 3.08
C TRP A 186 -6.71 -5.96 3.57
N HIS A 187 -5.46 -5.52 3.59
CA HIS A 187 -5.10 -4.15 3.95
C HIS A 187 -3.72 -3.77 3.45
N SER A 188 -3.47 -2.48 3.47
CA SER A 188 -2.12 -1.94 3.48
C SER A 188 -1.88 -1.55 4.95
N ASP A 189 -0.98 -2.24 5.67
CA ASP A 189 -0.54 -2.00 7.07
C ASP A 189 -0.29 -0.51 7.25
N ILE A 190 -0.32 0.02 8.46
CA ILE A 190 0.13 1.39 8.77
C ILE A 190 -0.50 2.50 7.90
N THR A 191 -1.62 2.25 7.21
CA THR A 191 -2.38 3.31 6.48
C THR A 191 -3.15 4.24 7.42
N PHE A 192 -3.20 3.88 8.70
CA PHE A 192 -3.61 4.76 9.81
C PHE A 192 -2.49 5.70 10.25
N GLU A 193 -1.23 5.37 9.94
CA GLU A 193 -0.15 6.35 9.95
C GLU A 193 -0.16 7.05 8.59
N PRO A 194 0.47 8.21 8.49
CA PRO A 194 0.77 8.82 7.21
C PRO A 194 1.50 7.92 6.17
N VAL A 195 2.01 6.71 6.52
CA VAL A 195 2.87 5.85 5.66
C VAL A 195 2.76 4.32 5.98
N PRO A 196 2.61 3.33 5.02
CA PRO A 196 2.03 1.95 5.27
C PRO A 196 2.82 0.55 4.85
N ASN A 197 2.40 -0.78 5.12
CA ASN A 197 2.98 -2.22 4.78
C ASN A 197 2.14 -3.66 4.64
N THR A 198 2.74 -4.89 4.40
CA THR A 198 2.47 -6.44 4.24
C THR A 198 1.61 -7.24 3.16
N LEU A 199 1.46 -8.65 3.07
CA LEU A 199 0.88 -9.71 2.04
C LEU A 199 0.20 -9.18 0.71
N TRP A 200 -0.07 -9.94 -0.37
CA TRP A 200 -0.07 -9.28 -1.70
C TRP A 200 -1.19 -9.59 -2.70
N ALA A 201 -1.94 -8.53 -2.98
CA ALA A 201 -2.81 -8.29 -4.12
C ALA A 201 -2.37 -6.98 -4.79
N SER A 202 -2.29 -6.94 -6.12
CA SER A 202 -1.78 -5.77 -6.85
C SER A 202 -2.84 -4.66 -6.94
N GLY A 203 -2.56 -3.52 -6.33
CA GLY A 203 -3.40 -2.32 -6.45
C GLY A 203 -3.29 -1.64 -7.81
N TYR A 204 -2.20 -1.88 -8.56
CA TYR A 204 -2.08 -1.48 -9.96
C TYR A 204 -3.06 -2.26 -10.85
N GLU A 205 -3.07 -3.58 -10.70
CA GLU A 205 -3.96 -4.43 -11.49
C GLU A 205 -5.43 -4.16 -11.14
N LEU A 206 -5.71 -3.87 -9.87
CA LEU A 206 -7.02 -3.42 -9.43
C LEU A 206 -7.44 -2.13 -10.16
N TYR A 207 -6.57 -1.11 -10.21
CA TYR A 207 -6.84 0.14 -10.91
C TYR A 207 -7.07 -0.07 -12.41
N ASP A 208 -6.20 -0.85 -13.06
CA ASP A 208 -6.20 -1.11 -14.49
C ASP A 208 -7.47 -1.84 -15.00
N ARG A 209 -8.23 -2.48 -14.11
CA ARG A 209 -9.51 -3.14 -14.41
C ARG A 209 -10.71 -2.20 -14.32
N ILE A 210 -10.60 -1.12 -13.57
CA ILE A 210 -11.68 -0.13 -13.43
C ILE A 210 -11.82 0.60 -14.77
N SER A 211 -13.06 0.82 -15.21
CA SER A 211 -13.32 1.52 -16.47
C SER A 211 -12.68 2.92 -16.44
N PRO A 212 -12.20 3.45 -17.59
CA PRO A 212 -11.59 4.79 -17.64
C PRO A 212 -12.49 5.88 -17.02
N THR A 213 -13.80 5.82 -17.26
CA THR A 213 -14.77 6.77 -16.70
C THR A 213 -14.79 6.75 -15.18
N LEU A 214 -14.84 5.56 -14.58
CA LEU A 214 -14.87 5.45 -13.13
C LEU A 214 -13.51 5.77 -12.50
N ARG A 215 -12.40 5.45 -13.18
CA ARG A 215 -11.06 5.88 -12.78
C ARG A 215 -10.95 7.40 -12.66
N GLN A 216 -11.44 8.15 -13.66
CA GLN A 216 -11.41 9.62 -13.64
C GLN A 216 -12.17 10.20 -12.44
N PHE A 217 -13.28 9.58 -12.05
CA PHE A 217 -14.01 9.97 -10.84
C PHE A 217 -13.19 9.66 -9.58
N LEU A 218 -12.70 8.42 -9.44
CA LEU A 218 -11.94 7.98 -8.26
C LEU A 218 -10.60 8.71 -8.07
N ASP A 219 -9.95 9.13 -9.17
CA ASP A 219 -8.72 9.93 -9.19
C ASP A 219 -8.88 11.28 -8.45
N THR A 220 -10.12 11.78 -8.30
CA THR A 220 -10.40 13.06 -7.62
C THR A 220 -10.67 12.94 -6.12
N LEU A 221 -10.83 11.72 -5.61
CA LEU A 221 -11.33 11.48 -4.27
C LEU A 221 -10.21 11.26 -3.27
N THR A 222 -10.52 11.52 -2.00
CA THR A 222 -9.68 11.18 -0.85
C THR A 222 -10.48 10.31 0.11
N ALA A 223 -9.79 9.54 0.94
CA ALA A 223 -10.40 8.72 1.97
C ALA A 223 -9.78 9.01 3.32
N TYR A 224 -10.60 8.89 4.36
CA TYR A 224 -10.20 9.00 5.75
C TYR A 224 -9.86 7.61 6.30
N TYR A 225 -8.69 7.51 6.91
CA TYR A 225 -8.11 6.31 7.49
C TYR A 225 -7.98 6.49 8.99
N ALA A 226 -8.27 5.43 9.75
CA ALA A 226 -8.11 5.44 11.19
C ALA A 226 -7.90 4.03 11.73
N GLN A 227 -7.22 3.91 12.87
CA GLN A 227 -7.12 2.65 13.60
C GLN A 227 -7.45 2.78 15.09
N PRO A 228 -8.73 3.05 15.44
CA PRO A 228 -9.16 3.15 16.84
C PRO A 228 -8.98 1.83 17.62
N GLY A 229 -8.99 0.68 16.91
CA GLY A 229 -8.82 -0.64 17.52
C GLY A 229 -7.49 -0.84 18.25
N PHE A 230 -6.46 -0.04 17.97
CA PHE A 230 -5.21 -0.07 18.72
C PHE A 230 -5.35 0.58 20.10
N ASN A 231 -6.02 1.73 20.19
CA ASN A 231 -6.34 2.36 21.48
C ASN A 231 -7.24 1.44 22.33
N GLU A 232 -8.24 0.81 21.71
CA GLU A 232 -9.10 -0.17 22.37
C GLU A 232 -8.33 -1.41 22.85
N SER A 233 -7.37 -1.90 22.05
CA SER A 233 -6.52 -3.02 22.44
C SER A 233 -5.58 -2.65 23.60
N ALA A 234 -4.98 -1.46 23.56
CA ALA A 234 -4.09 -0.94 24.60
C ALA A 234 -4.83 -0.83 25.95
N ALA A 235 -6.02 -0.21 25.93
CA ALA A 235 -6.87 -0.08 27.12
C ALA A 235 -7.27 -1.44 27.71
N ARG A 236 -7.66 -2.41 26.86
CA ARG A 236 -8.04 -3.76 27.32
C ARG A 236 -6.88 -4.56 27.89
N ASN A 237 -5.66 -4.33 27.40
CA ASN A 237 -4.47 -5.07 27.80
C ASN A 237 -3.59 -4.28 28.79
N ASN A 238 -4.09 -3.15 29.30
CA ASN A 238 -3.43 -2.31 30.30
C ASN A 238 -2.00 -1.88 29.93
N PHE A 239 -1.84 -1.39 28.70
CA PHE A 239 -0.58 -0.77 28.23
C PHE A 239 -0.87 0.51 27.45
N ASP A 240 0.13 1.39 27.35
CA ASP A 240 0.05 2.62 26.55
C ASP A 240 0.63 2.43 25.14
N LEU A 241 0.07 3.14 24.16
CA LEU A 241 0.63 3.22 22.82
C LEU A 241 2.01 3.89 22.84
N TYR A 242 2.85 3.56 21.86
CA TYR A 242 4.07 4.32 21.61
C TYR A 242 3.75 5.67 20.97
N THR A 243 3.91 6.76 21.75
CA THR A 243 3.51 8.12 21.36
C THR A 243 4.68 9.01 20.91
N ALA A 244 5.93 8.56 21.07
CA ALA A 244 7.11 9.25 20.54
C ALA A 244 7.17 9.13 19.00
N PRO A 245 8.07 9.87 18.30
CA PRO A 245 8.16 9.82 16.85
C PRO A 245 8.39 8.39 16.32
N ARG A 246 7.51 7.92 15.43
CA ARG A 246 7.52 6.56 14.86
C ARG A 246 8.18 6.52 13.48
N GLY A 247 9.37 7.10 13.37
CA GLY A 247 10.20 7.10 12.16
C GLY A 247 10.05 8.31 11.23
N ALA A 248 9.03 9.16 11.44
CA ALA A 248 8.85 10.42 10.73
C ALA A 248 8.31 11.48 11.72
N PRO A 249 8.64 12.78 11.54
CA PRO A 249 8.17 13.84 12.44
C PRO A 249 6.64 13.99 12.45
N GLU A 250 5.96 13.58 11.38
CA GLU A 250 4.50 13.57 11.26
C GLU A 250 3.84 12.41 12.01
N ASN A 251 4.57 11.32 12.29
CA ASN A 251 4.05 10.12 12.93
C ASN A 251 4.32 10.17 14.45
N VAL A 252 3.59 11.02 15.18
CA VAL A 252 3.76 11.23 16.62
C VAL A 252 2.40 11.25 17.33
N GLY A 253 2.37 10.96 18.63
CA GLY A 253 1.16 10.96 19.45
C GLY A 253 0.35 9.66 19.37
N ASP A 254 -0.87 9.70 19.89
CA ASP A 254 -1.81 8.57 20.04
C ASP A 254 -3.00 8.61 19.08
N VAL A 255 -3.11 9.69 18.30
CA VAL A 255 -4.10 9.83 17.23
C VAL A 255 -3.57 9.17 15.96
N LEU A 256 -4.11 7.99 15.66
CA LEU A 256 -3.75 7.16 14.50
C LEU A 256 -4.75 7.33 13.37
N GLU A 257 -4.74 8.51 12.77
CA GLU A 257 -5.69 8.94 11.75
C GLU A 257 -5.00 9.72 10.61
N ALA A 258 -5.45 9.53 9.38
CA ALA A 258 -4.88 10.18 8.21
C ALA A 258 -5.90 10.37 7.08
N VAL A 259 -5.58 11.26 6.14
CA VAL A 259 -6.36 11.44 4.91
C VAL A 259 -5.45 11.27 3.70
N HIS A 260 -5.83 10.37 2.80
CA HIS A 260 -5.03 10.02 1.63
C HIS A 260 -5.89 9.99 0.36
N PRO A 261 -5.29 10.11 -0.83
CA PRO A 261 -5.98 9.90 -2.09
C PRO A 261 -6.62 8.50 -2.16
N VAL A 262 -7.81 8.38 -2.77
CA VAL A 262 -8.42 7.07 -3.09
C VAL A 262 -7.57 6.31 -4.10
N VAL A 263 -7.02 7.05 -5.07
CA VAL A 263 -6.01 6.55 -6.02
C VAL A 263 -4.74 7.32 -5.76
N ARG A 264 -3.63 6.61 -5.53
CA ARG A 264 -2.32 7.22 -5.31
C ARG A 264 -1.37 6.93 -6.46
N THR A 265 -0.32 7.74 -6.57
CA THR A 265 0.82 7.49 -7.45
C THR A 265 1.96 6.82 -6.66
N ASN A 266 2.57 5.77 -7.22
CA ASN A 266 3.83 5.24 -6.70
C ASN A 266 5.00 6.06 -7.27
N PRO A 267 5.83 6.71 -6.44
CA PRO A 267 6.89 7.62 -6.93
C PRO A 267 8.07 6.91 -7.61
N VAL A 268 8.16 5.58 -7.49
CA VAL A 268 9.22 4.79 -8.13
C VAL A 268 8.81 4.41 -9.55
N THR A 269 7.59 3.97 -9.73
CA THR A 269 7.07 3.51 -11.04
C THR A 269 6.32 4.59 -11.81
N GLY A 270 5.84 5.63 -11.13
CA GLY A 270 4.88 6.60 -11.66
C GLY A 270 3.52 5.98 -11.97
N TRP A 271 3.20 4.81 -11.40
CA TRP A 271 1.95 4.11 -11.67
C TRP A 271 0.86 4.43 -10.66
N LYS A 272 -0.38 4.44 -11.14
CA LYS A 272 -1.59 4.62 -10.33
C LYS A 272 -2.03 3.33 -9.66
N SER A 273 -2.31 3.39 -8.37
CA SER A 273 -2.85 2.28 -7.57
C SER A 273 -4.06 2.76 -6.78
N VAL A 274 -5.13 1.95 -6.73
CA VAL A 274 -6.18 2.18 -5.71
C VAL A 274 -5.52 2.05 -4.34
N PHE A 275 -5.85 2.93 -3.40
CA PHE A 275 -5.26 2.97 -2.06
C PHE A 275 -6.30 2.81 -0.96
N ALA A 276 -7.55 3.17 -1.24
CA ALA A 276 -8.69 3.04 -0.34
C ALA A 276 -9.20 1.59 -0.26
N VAL A 277 -8.33 0.65 0.12
CA VAL A 277 -8.67 -0.77 0.31
C VAL A 277 -8.36 -1.21 1.73
N GLY A 278 -9.24 -2.07 2.27
CA GLY A 278 -9.03 -2.72 3.55
C GLY A 278 -9.57 -1.98 4.76
N HIS A 279 -9.26 -2.52 5.93
CA HIS A 279 -9.98 -2.22 7.17
C HIS A 279 -9.58 -0.90 7.87
N HIS A 280 -8.51 -0.25 7.43
CA HIS A 280 -8.09 1.05 7.95
C HIS A 280 -8.87 2.21 7.33
N VAL A 281 -9.39 2.05 6.11
CA VAL A 281 -10.23 3.05 5.45
C VAL A 281 -11.60 3.06 6.11
N LYS A 282 -12.08 4.23 6.55
CA LYS A 282 -13.40 4.34 7.20
C LYS A 282 -14.45 4.96 6.30
N ARG A 283 -14.07 5.94 5.48
CA ARG A 283 -14.98 6.60 4.53
C ARG A 283 -14.23 7.25 3.38
N ILE A 284 -14.91 7.43 2.26
CA ILE A 284 -14.46 8.27 1.13
C ILE A 284 -15.06 9.66 1.30
N ASN A 285 -14.20 10.68 1.33
CA ASN A 285 -14.62 12.06 1.53
C ASN A 285 -15.35 12.59 0.28
N GLY A 286 -16.39 13.40 0.51
CA GLY A 286 -17.22 13.97 -0.56
C GLY A 286 -18.32 13.04 -1.09
N LEU A 287 -18.41 11.80 -0.60
CA LEU A 287 -19.49 10.87 -0.90
C LEU A 287 -20.45 10.74 0.28
N SER A 288 -21.70 10.37 0.01
CA SER A 288 -22.61 9.91 1.06
C SER A 288 -22.11 8.60 1.68
N GLU A 289 -22.59 8.29 2.88
CA GLU A 289 -22.19 7.05 3.56
C GLU A 289 -22.50 5.80 2.71
N ALA A 290 -23.66 5.76 2.05
CA ALA A 290 -24.06 4.64 1.22
C ALA A 290 -23.13 4.46 0.00
N GLU A 291 -22.76 5.55 -0.67
CA GLU A 291 -21.82 5.52 -1.80
C GLU A 291 -20.41 5.12 -1.34
N SER A 292 -19.94 5.70 -0.24
CA SER A 292 -18.66 5.36 0.38
C SER A 292 -18.58 3.87 0.70
N GLN A 293 -19.57 3.32 1.39
CA GLN A 293 -19.62 1.89 1.73
C GLN A 293 -19.70 1.00 0.48
N HIS A 294 -20.43 1.43 -0.56
CA HIS A 294 -20.48 0.71 -1.82
C HIS A 294 -19.09 0.59 -2.45
N PHE A 295 -18.37 1.70 -2.62
CA PHE A 295 -17.04 1.68 -3.24
C PHE A 295 -16.01 0.91 -2.41
N LEU A 296 -15.96 1.14 -1.09
CA LEU A 296 -15.04 0.40 -0.22
C LEU A 296 -15.34 -1.10 -0.21
N GLY A 297 -16.62 -1.48 -0.21
CA GLY A 297 -17.05 -2.87 -0.33
C GLY A 297 -16.66 -3.49 -1.68
N TRP A 298 -16.87 -2.74 -2.77
CA TRP A 298 -16.54 -3.16 -4.13
C TRP A 298 -15.04 -3.32 -4.36
N PHE A 299 -14.20 -2.42 -3.85
CA PHE A 299 -12.74 -2.58 -3.98
C PHE A 299 -12.25 -3.86 -3.28
N ASN A 300 -12.75 -4.16 -2.08
CA ASN A 300 -12.43 -5.40 -1.39
C ASN A 300 -12.96 -6.64 -2.14
N GLN A 301 -14.14 -6.54 -2.76
CA GLN A 301 -14.71 -7.61 -3.59
C GLN A 301 -13.82 -7.89 -4.81
N LEU A 302 -13.39 -6.85 -5.52
CA LEU A 302 -12.48 -6.98 -6.65
C LEU A 302 -11.17 -7.67 -6.24
N VAL A 303 -10.61 -7.32 -5.08
CA VAL A 303 -9.41 -8.03 -4.58
C VAL A 303 -9.67 -9.52 -4.42
N VAL A 304 -10.76 -9.92 -3.78
CA VAL A 304 -11.05 -11.34 -3.45
C VAL A 304 -11.47 -12.17 -4.67
N GLU A 305 -12.26 -11.60 -5.58
CA GLU A 305 -12.80 -12.31 -6.74
C GLU A 305 -11.78 -12.47 -7.87
N ASN A 306 -10.71 -11.68 -7.88
CA ASN A 306 -9.67 -11.72 -8.90
C ASN A 306 -8.43 -12.42 -8.33
N HIS A 307 -8.38 -13.76 -8.40
CA HIS A 307 -7.22 -14.52 -7.92
C HIS A 307 -5.95 -14.29 -8.77
N ASP A 308 -6.11 -13.79 -9.99
CA ASP A 308 -5.02 -13.50 -10.93
C ASP A 308 -4.22 -12.21 -10.61
N LEU A 309 -4.73 -11.37 -9.70
CA LEU A 309 -3.98 -10.23 -9.14
C LEU A 309 -3.32 -10.53 -7.78
N GLN A 310 -3.44 -11.77 -7.28
CA GLN A 310 -2.94 -12.21 -5.98
C GLN A 310 -1.72 -13.11 -6.13
N VAL A 311 -0.83 -13.09 -5.15
CA VAL A 311 0.22 -14.11 -4.98
C VAL A 311 0.27 -14.59 -3.54
N ARG A 312 0.36 -15.90 -3.36
CA ARG A 312 0.47 -16.53 -2.04
C ARG A 312 1.82 -17.20 -1.89
N LEU A 313 2.60 -16.74 -0.91
CA LEU A 313 3.84 -17.39 -0.53
C LEU A 313 3.56 -18.53 0.45
N LYS A 314 4.01 -19.74 0.10
CA LYS A 314 4.23 -20.79 1.09
C LYS A 314 5.63 -20.60 1.68
N TRP A 315 5.71 -20.27 2.96
CA TRP A 315 6.95 -20.27 3.73
C TRP A 315 7.41 -21.74 3.83
N ARG A 316 8.60 -22.05 3.31
CA ARG A 316 9.10 -23.42 3.19
C ARG A 316 10.33 -23.65 4.06
N ASP A 317 11.20 -22.65 4.12
CA ASP A 317 12.44 -22.73 4.86
C ASP A 317 12.48 -21.70 5.99
N VAL A 318 13.29 -21.97 7.01
CA VAL A 318 13.63 -20.97 8.01
C VAL A 318 14.35 -19.83 7.30
N ASN A 319 14.05 -18.58 7.68
CA ASN A 319 14.62 -17.38 7.08
C ASN A 319 14.31 -17.21 5.58
N ASP A 320 13.23 -17.82 5.08
CA ASP A 320 12.56 -17.30 3.89
C ASP A 320 12.24 -15.80 4.10
N LEU A 321 12.38 -15.00 3.05
CA LEU A 321 12.26 -13.54 3.14
C LEU A 321 11.38 -13.00 2.02
N ALA A 322 10.49 -12.08 2.36
CA ALA A 322 9.66 -11.33 1.42
C ALA A 322 9.90 -9.83 1.58
N ILE A 323 10.03 -9.11 0.46
CA ILE A 323 10.13 -7.65 0.41
C ILE A 323 9.03 -7.16 -0.52
N TRP A 324 8.26 -6.16 -0.11
CA TRP A 324 7.13 -5.71 -0.91
C TRP A 324 6.96 -4.19 -0.85
N ASP A 325 6.40 -3.64 -1.92
CA ASP A 325 6.10 -2.22 -2.04
C ASP A 325 4.65 -1.97 -1.67
N ASN A 326 4.48 -1.64 -0.40
CA ASN A 326 3.19 -1.38 0.18
C ASN A 326 2.38 -0.25 -0.48
N ARG A 327 3.04 0.69 -1.15
CA ARG A 327 2.36 1.80 -1.83
C ARG A 327 1.40 1.32 -2.91
N SER A 328 1.50 0.05 -3.31
CA SER A 328 0.75 -0.52 -4.44
C SER A 328 0.25 -1.96 -4.22
N VAL A 329 0.26 -2.47 -2.99
CA VAL A 329 -0.18 -3.84 -2.68
C VAL A 329 -1.02 -3.91 -1.41
N TYR A 330 -1.89 -4.92 -1.32
CA TYR A 330 -2.71 -5.21 -0.13
C TYR A 330 -2.61 -6.65 0.31
N HIS A 331 -3.05 -6.89 1.56
CA HIS A 331 -2.57 -8.05 2.26
C HIS A 331 -3.38 -8.69 3.35
N ALA A 332 -3.25 -10.01 3.47
CA ALA A 332 -3.89 -10.78 4.52
C ALA A 332 -3.02 -11.95 5.01
N ALA A 333 -2.50 -11.89 6.24
CA ALA A 333 -1.94 -13.08 6.88
C ALA A 333 -3.05 -14.13 7.07
N THR A 334 -2.88 -15.33 6.51
CA THR A 334 -3.85 -16.43 6.64
C THR A 334 -3.55 -17.19 7.94
N PRO A 335 -4.49 -17.25 8.90
CA PRO A 335 -4.27 -17.92 10.19
C PRO A 335 -4.67 -19.40 10.14
N ASP A 336 -4.56 -20.07 8.99
CA ASP A 336 -4.97 -21.47 8.79
C ASP A 336 -4.19 -22.46 9.69
N TYR A 337 -2.99 -22.07 10.14
CA TYR A 337 -2.20 -22.80 11.14
C TYR A 337 -2.78 -22.78 12.56
N VAL A 338 -3.72 -21.89 12.87
CA VAL A 338 -4.30 -21.76 14.22
C VAL A 338 -5.38 -22.81 14.49
N TYR A 339 -5.97 -23.40 13.45
CA TYR A 339 -7.14 -24.29 13.57
C TYR A 339 -6.79 -25.77 13.41
N GLU A 340 -5.75 -26.10 12.66
CA GLU A 340 -5.29 -27.48 12.61
C GLU A 340 -4.44 -27.77 13.86
N ASN A 341 -5.03 -28.52 14.81
CA ASN A 341 -4.33 -29.02 15.99
C ASN A 341 -2.99 -29.65 15.57
N GLY A 342 -1.87 -29.00 15.90
CA GLY A 342 -0.53 -29.53 15.69
C GLY A 342 0.37 -28.76 14.72
N LEU A 343 -0.09 -27.68 14.07
CA LEU A 343 0.79 -26.86 13.20
C LEU A 343 1.69 -25.87 13.97
N GLY A 344 1.41 -25.63 15.26
CA GLY A 344 2.24 -24.82 16.14
C GLY A 344 2.07 -23.31 15.99
N GLU A 345 2.95 -22.55 16.63
CA GLU A 345 2.96 -21.09 16.56
C GLU A 345 3.79 -20.59 15.37
N ARG A 346 3.45 -19.40 14.87
CA ARG A 346 4.14 -18.72 13.77
C ARG A 346 4.72 -17.41 14.26
N GLN A 347 6.00 -17.20 13.96
CA GLN A 347 6.72 -15.96 14.25
C GLN A 347 7.50 -15.49 13.01
N GLY A 348 7.69 -14.18 12.88
CA GLY A 348 8.65 -13.59 11.93
C GLY A 348 9.02 -12.16 12.32
N SER A 349 10.20 -11.71 11.89
CA SER A 349 10.70 -10.34 12.11
C SER A 349 10.33 -9.42 10.95
N ARG A 350 9.85 -8.22 11.26
CA ARG A 350 9.45 -7.22 10.26
C ARG A 350 10.08 -5.86 10.56
N ALA A 351 11.05 -5.47 9.73
CA ALA A 351 11.53 -4.09 9.62
C ALA A 351 10.73 -3.33 8.55
N VAL A 352 10.54 -2.03 8.76
CA VAL A 352 9.74 -1.18 7.87
C VAL A 352 10.45 0.15 7.65
N SER A 353 10.78 0.47 6.41
CA SER A 353 11.21 1.81 6.03
C SER A 353 9.98 2.64 5.64
N LEU A 354 9.84 3.82 6.23
CA LEU A 354 8.83 4.77 5.80
C LEU A 354 9.15 5.32 4.41
N GLY A 355 8.10 5.52 3.60
CA GLY A 355 8.15 6.25 2.35
C GLY A 355 7.72 7.72 2.53
N GLU A 356 7.28 8.30 1.42
CA GLU A 356 6.64 9.60 1.34
C GLU A 356 5.16 9.57 1.75
N LYS A 357 4.64 10.74 2.12
CA LYS A 357 3.20 10.96 2.27
C LYS A 357 2.49 10.62 0.95
N PRO A 358 1.42 9.81 0.96
CA PRO A 358 0.68 9.47 -0.25
C PRO A 358 0.16 10.70 -1.00
N TYR A 359 0.38 10.72 -2.31
CA TYR A 359 -0.03 11.80 -3.22
C TYR A 359 -0.60 11.23 -4.53
N PHE A 360 -1.21 12.10 -5.32
CA PHE A 360 -1.73 11.78 -6.64
C PHE A 360 -1.20 12.75 -7.69
N ASP A 361 -0.57 12.20 -8.71
CA ASP A 361 -0.02 12.95 -9.82
C ASP A 361 -0.89 12.81 -11.07
N LEU A 362 -1.37 13.93 -11.61
CA LEU A 362 -2.19 13.99 -12.82
C LEU A 362 -1.48 13.44 -14.06
N GLN A 363 -0.14 13.47 -14.08
CA GLN A 363 0.69 12.96 -15.18
C GLN A 363 1.06 11.47 -15.02
N SER A 364 0.75 10.88 -13.87
CA SER A 364 0.99 9.45 -13.64
C SER A 364 0.13 8.58 -14.57
N LYS A 365 0.62 7.38 -14.88
CA LYS A 365 -0.04 6.46 -15.80
C LYS A 365 -0.60 5.25 -15.06
N SER A 366 -1.56 4.58 -15.67
CA SER A 366 -1.90 3.21 -15.26
C SER A 366 -0.74 2.27 -15.61
N ARG A 367 -0.63 1.10 -14.96
CA ARG A 367 0.49 0.17 -15.22
C ARG A 367 0.45 -0.33 -16.67
N ARG A 368 -0.72 -0.75 -17.16
CA ARG A 368 -0.91 -1.19 -18.55
C ARG A 368 -0.55 -0.12 -19.57
N GLU A 369 -0.87 1.16 -19.33
CA GLU A 369 -0.48 2.25 -20.23
C GLU A 369 1.04 2.43 -20.28
N ALA A 370 1.70 2.38 -19.13
CA ALA A 370 3.15 2.51 -19.06
C ALA A 370 3.87 1.35 -19.78
N LEU A 371 3.48 0.10 -19.52
CA LEU A 371 4.12 -1.08 -20.10
C LEU A 371 3.87 -1.23 -21.61
N ARG A 372 2.70 -0.82 -22.11
CA ARG A 372 2.44 -0.80 -23.57
C ARG A 372 3.35 0.20 -24.29
N GLY A 373 3.58 1.37 -23.68
CA GLY A 373 4.47 2.40 -24.23
C GLY A 373 5.95 1.99 -24.30
N GLU A 374 6.38 1.05 -23.45
CA GLU A 374 7.76 0.51 -23.47
C GLU A 374 7.95 -0.60 -24.53
N SER A 375 6.85 -1.18 -25.03
CA SER A 375 6.87 -2.24 -26.05
C SER A 375 6.72 -1.72 -27.48
N SER A 376 6.72 -0.39 -27.67
CA SER A 376 6.39 0.30 -28.93
C SER A 376 7.63 0.84 -29.64
#